data_AF-E5L848-F1
#
_entry.id   AF-E5L848-F1
#
_cell.length_a   1.000
_cell.length_b   1.000
_cell.length_c   1.000
_cell.angle_alpha   90.00
_cell.angle_beta   90.00
_cell.angle_gamma   90.00
#
_symmetry.space_group_name_H-M   'P 1'
#
loop_
_entity.id
_entity.type
_entity.pdbx_description
1 polymer ?
#
loop_
_entity_poly.entity_id
_entity_poly.type
_entity_poly.pdbx_seq_one_letter_code
_entity_poly.pdbx_strand_id
1 'polypeptide(L)'
;FLGLFKDKDFDKSNQIVAVEFDTFVDEEWDPQGRHIGIDVNSVNSVKTTGFTLANGQVANVFISYEASTKILSASLVFPSRQSSYIVSSVVDLKDVLPEFVRIGFSATTGISEGLL
;
A
#
# COMPACT_ATOMS: atom_id res chain seq x y z
N PHE A 1 -5.11 8.29 4.13
CA PHE A 1 -6.14 7.24 4.43
C PHE A 1 -6.74 6.52 3.21
N LEU A 2 -6.52 6.99 1.98
CA LEU A 2 -6.77 6.22 0.74
C LEU A 2 -8.20 5.65 0.53
N GLY A 3 -9.21 6.18 1.23
CA GLY A 3 -10.59 5.68 1.18
C GLY A 3 -10.81 4.31 1.85
N LEU A 4 -9.83 3.84 2.64
CA LEU A 4 -9.85 2.52 3.28
C LEU A 4 -9.97 2.61 4.80
N PHE A 5 -9.38 3.65 5.41
CA PHE A 5 -9.31 3.80 6.87
C PHE A 5 -10.01 5.07 7.32
N LYS A 6 -10.56 5.04 8.54
CA LYS A 6 -11.18 6.21 9.16
C LYS A 6 -10.14 7.17 9.76
N ASP A 7 -9.09 6.60 10.33
CA ASP A 7 -7.98 7.31 10.95
C ASP A 7 -6.69 6.48 10.78
N LYS A 8 -5.59 6.93 11.40
CA LYS A 8 -4.27 6.30 11.26
C LYS A 8 -4.06 5.12 12.21
N ASP A 9 -4.87 5.01 13.24
CA ASP A 9 -4.59 4.10 14.33
C ASP A 9 -4.91 2.66 13.89
N PHE A 10 -4.24 1.70 14.52
CA PHE A 10 -4.48 0.29 14.24
C PHE A 10 -5.83 -0.13 14.82
N ASP A 11 -6.71 -0.62 13.96
CA ASP A 11 -8.00 -1.18 14.37
C ASP A 11 -8.27 -2.52 13.67
N LYS A 12 -8.32 -3.59 14.47
CA LYS A 12 -8.63 -4.95 13.99
C LYS A 12 -10.02 -5.06 13.35
N SER A 13 -10.94 -4.16 13.72
CA SER A 13 -12.29 -4.13 13.17
C SER A 13 -12.32 -3.67 11.70
N ASN A 14 -11.24 -3.03 11.21
CA ASN A 14 -11.11 -2.65 9.80
C ASN A 14 -11.17 -3.87 8.87
N GLN A 15 -10.52 -4.98 9.26
CA GLN A 15 -10.39 -6.20 8.45
C GLN A 15 -9.92 -5.92 7.03
N ILE A 16 -8.87 -5.11 6.89
CA ILE A 16 -8.30 -4.66 5.62
C ILE A 16 -6.83 -5.06 5.53
N VAL A 17 -6.46 -5.61 4.38
CA VAL A 17 -5.07 -5.73 3.93
C VAL A 17 -4.97 -5.01 2.59
N ALA A 18 -4.02 -4.10 2.45
CA ALA A 18 -3.78 -3.37 1.22
C ALA A 18 -2.29 -3.35 0.84
N VAL A 19 -2.04 -3.15 -0.44
CA VAL A 19 -0.74 -2.71 -0.95
C VAL A 19 -0.95 -1.32 -1.49
N GLU A 20 -0.30 -0.35 -0.88
CA GLU A 20 -0.39 1.06 -1.28
C GLU A 20 0.78 1.46 -2.17
N PHE A 21 0.54 2.46 -3.01
CA PHE A 21 1.54 3.13 -3.84
C PHE A 21 1.45 4.62 -3.53
N ASP A 22 1.99 5.03 -2.38
CA ASP A 22 1.82 6.39 -1.89
C ASP A 22 2.76 7.37 -2.62
N THR A 23 2.17 8.47 -3.05
CA THR A 23 2.84 9.54 -3.79
C THR A 23 2.93 10.85 -3.01
N PHE A 24 2.28 10.91 -1.86
CA PHE A 24 2.29 11.99 -0.87
C PHE A 24 2.98 11.50 0.41
N VAL A 25 3.35 12.42 1.30
CA VAL A 25 3.97 12.07 2.58
C VAL A 25 3.17 12.75 3.68
N ASP A 26 2.43 11.95 4.44
CA ASP A 26 1.81 12.34 5.69
C ASP A 26 2.83 12.17 6.84
N GLU A 27 3.25 13.29 7.42
CA GLU A 27 4.36 13.34 8.40
C GLU A 27 4.14 12.49 9.66
N GLU A 28 2.90 12.13 9.96
CA GLU A 28 2.54 11.37 11.16
C GLU A 28 2.80 9.85 11.04
N TRP A 29 2.76 9.27 9.84
CA TRP A 29 2.88 7.81 9.67
C TRP A 29 3.75 7.37 8.49
N ASP A 30 3.99 8.23 7.50
CA ASP A 30 4.73 7.82 6.32
C ASP A 30 6.25 7.82 6.53
N PRO A 31 6.99 6.93 5.83
CA PRO A 31 8.42 7.10 5.66
C PRO A 31 8.73 8.37 4.86
N GLN A 32 9.99 8.79 4.89
CA GLN A 32 10.42 9.90 4.04
C GLN A 32 10.32 9.53 2.55
N GLY A 33 9.40 10.19 1.85
CA GLY A 33 9.23 10.09 0.41
C GLY A 33 8.23 9.03 -0.03
N ARG A 34 8.09 8.94 -1.36
CA ARG A 34 7.13 8.03 -2.01
C ARG A 34 7.51 6.58 -1.79
N HIS A 35 6.53 5.75 -1.52
CA HIS A 35 6.78 4.37 -1.12
C HIS A 35 5.68 3.42 -1.57
N ILE A 36 6.06 2.15 -1.70
CA ILE A 36 5.11 1.03 -1.76
C ILE A 36 4.98 0.52 -0.34
N GLY A 37 3.75 0.39 0.14
CA GLY A 37 3.43 -0.02 1.49
C GLY A 37 2.65 -1.33 1.52
N ILE A 38 2.75 -2.06 2.62
CA ILE A 38 1.86 -3.18 2.97
C ILE A 38 1.11 -2.76 4.22
N ASP A 39 -0.19 -2.53 4.06
CA ASP A 39 -1.08 -2.06 5.12
C ASP A 39 -1.84 -3.23 5.72
N VAL A 40 -1.89 -3.28 7.05
CA VAL A 40 -2.64 -4.29 7.77
C VAL A 40 -3.42 -3.60 8.89
N ASN A 41 -4.72 -3.41 8.67
CA ASN A 41 -5.65 -2.76 9.62
C ASN A 41 -5.30 -1.32 10.06
N SER A 42 -4.35 -0.67 9.39
CA SER A 42 -3.92 0.72 9.61
C SER A 42 -3.30 1.24 8.31
N VAL A 43 -3.39 2.56 8.08
CA VAL A 43 -2.63 3.25 7.02
C VAL A 43 -1.13 3.31 7.32
N ASN A 44 -0.72 3.09 8.57
CA ASN A 44 0.70 2.98 8.91
C ASN A 44 1.19 1.58 8.49
N SER A 45 1.79 1.53 7.30
CA SER A 45 2.34 0.34 6.68
C SER A 45 3.22 -0.51 7.61
N VAL A 46 2.99 -1.82 7.66
CA VAL A 46 3.86 -2.75 8.41
C VAL A 46 5.23 -2.92 7.75
N LYS A 47 5.31 -2.64 6.45
CA LYS A 47 6.55 -2.66 5.68
C LYS A 47 6.45 -1.73 4.48
N THR A 48 7.50 -0.96 4.24
CA THR A 48 7.61 -0.08 3.09
C THR A 48 8.89 -0.31 2.28
N THR A 49 8.87 0.11 1.02
CA THR A 49 10.07 0.32 0.19
C THR A 49 9.90 1.62 -0.59
N GLY A 50 10.96 2.42 -0.71
CA GLY A 50 10.92 3.66 -1.48
C GLY A 50 10.84 3.38 -2.99
N PHE A 51 10.13 4.22 -3.74
CA PHE A 51 10.15 4.16 -5.20
C PHE A 51 10.28 5.55 -5.84
N THR A 52 10.88 5.59 -7.04
CA THR A 52 10.95 6.83 -7.83
C THR A 52 9.81 6.85 -8.83
N LEU A 53 8.84 7.74 -8.62
CA LEU A 53 7.72 7.92 -9.53
C LEU A 53 8.19 8.30 -10.94
N ALA A 54 7.69 7.57 -11.94
CA ALA A 54 7.77 7.94 -13.34
C ALA A 54 6.45 8.57 -13.79
N ASN A 55 6.34 9.90 -13.65
CA ASN A 55 5.09 10.61 -13.87
C ASN A 55 4.53 10.39 -15.29
N GLY A 56 3.25 10.03 -15.39
CA GLY A 56 2.55 9.75 -16.66
C GLY A 56 3.03 8.48 -17.38
N GLN A 57 3.88 7.66 -16.77
CA GLN A 57 4.38 6.42 -17.37
C GLN A 57 3.59 5.21 -16.87
N VAL A 58 3.51 4.16 -17.70
CA VAL A 58 2.92 2.88 -17.32
C VAL A 58 3.78 2.20 -16.26
N ALA A 59 3.16 1.81 -15.16
CA ALA A 59 3.73 0.93 -14.14
C ALA A 59 3.12 -0.46 -14.28
N ASN A 60 3.96 -1.49 -14.31
CA ASN A 60 3.54 -2.88 -14.23
C ASN A 60 3.67 -3.34 -12.78
N VAL A 61 2.56 -3.79 -12.19
CA VAL A 61 2.52 -4.26 -10.80
C VAL A 61 2.24 -5.75 -10.76
N PHE A 62 2.98 -6.47 -9.91
CA PHE A 62 2.69 -7.87 -9.59
C PHE A 62 2.59 -8.05 -8.08
N ILE A 63 1.46 -8.58 -7.62
CA ILE A 63 1.20 -8.86 -6.20
C ILE A 63 0.92 -10.35 -6.07
N SER A 64 1.58 -11.00 -5.12
CA SER A 64 1.45 -12.42 -4.86
C SER A 64 1.39 -12.70 -3.37
N TYR A 65 0.55 -13.66 -2.98
CA TYR A 65 0.50 -14.20 -1.63
C TYR A 65 0.81 -15.70 -1.63
N GLU A 66 1.85 -16.11 -0.92
CA GLU A 66 2.22 -17.52 -0.74
C GLU A 66 1.72 -18.01 0.62
N ALA A 67 0.59 -18.74 0.63
CA ALA A 67 -0.10 -19.12 1.86
C ALA A 67 0.72 -20.03 2.79
N SER A 68 1.60 -20.88 2.23
CA SER A 68 2.44 -21.78 3.04
C SER A 68 3.46 -21.04 3.91
N THR A 69 3.95 -19.90 3.43
CA THR A 69 4.92 -19.04 4.13
C THR A 69 4.28 -17.76 4.68
N LYS A 70 3.02 -17.51 4.33
CA LYS A 70 2.25 -16.30 4.63
C LYS A 70 2.91 -15.02 4.10
N ILE A 71 3.72 -15.13 3.04
CA ILE A 71 4.43 -13.98 2.48
C ILE A 71 3.53 -13.29 1.46
N LEU A 72 3.19 -12.03 1.74
CA LEU A 72 2.65 -11.09 0.75
C LEU A 72 3.81 -10.32 0.13
N SER A 73 3.89 -10.29 -1.20
CA SER A 73 4.91 -9.57 -1.96
C SER A 73 4.25 -8.71 -3.02
N ALA A 74 4.79 -7.52 -3.23
CA ALA A 74 4.39 -6.61 -4.29
C ALA A 74 5.64 -6.07 -4.99
N SER A 75 5.62 -6.11 -6.32
CA SER A 75 6.63 -5.49 -7.16
C SER A 75 6.02 -4.46 -8.10
N LEU A 76 6.80 -3.42 -8.39
CA LEU A 76 6.47 -2.37 -9.34
C LEU A 76 7.63 -2.20 -10.30
N VAL A 77 7.32 -2.22 -11.59
CA VAL A 77 8.28 -2.00 -12.67
C VAL A 77 7.81 -0.84 -13.52
N PHE A 78 8.69 0.13 -13.78
CA PHE A 78 8.50 1.13 -14.84
C PHE A 78 9.37 0.74 -16.05
N PRO A 79 8.81 0.11 -17.10
CA PRO A 79 9.59 -0.32 -18.26
C PRO A 79 10.35 0.82 -18.94
N SER A 80 9.72 2.00 -19.02
CA SER A 80 10.32 3.18 -19.66
C SER A 80 11.54 3.74 -18.91
N ARG A 81 11.67 3.45 -17.60
CA ARG A 81 12.82 3.84 -16.79
C ARG A 81 13.75 2.69 -16.44
N GLN A 82 13.44 1.47 -16.86
CA GLN A 82 14.18 0.26 -16.49
C GLN A 82 14.39 0.14 -14.97
N SER A 83 13.43 0.62 -14.18
CA SER A 83 13.47 0.62 -12.72
C SER A 83 12.47 -0.40 -12.16
N SER A 84 12.88 -1.11 -11.11
CA SER A 84 12.06 -2.10 -10.41
C SER A 84 12.18 -1.91 -8.91
N TYR A 85 11.07 -2.09 -8.20
CA TYR A 85 10.92 -1.94 -6.75
C TYR A 85 10.15 -3.13 -6.21
N ILE A 86 10.48 -3.58 -4.99
CA ILE A 86 9.82 -4.73 -4.37
C ILE A 86 9.69 -4.52 -2.86
N VAL A 87 8.54 -4.90 -2.31
CA VAL A 87 8.28 -4.99 -0.88
C VAL A 87 7.66 -6.35 -0.57
N SER A 88 8.03 -6.93 0.56
CA SER A 88 7.41 -8.16 1.05
C SER A 88 7.34 -8.17 2.57
N SER A 89 6.30 -8.81 3.09
CA SER A 89 6.09 -8.99 4.52
C SER A 89 5.32 -10.28 4.80
N VAL A 90 5.46 -10.79 6.03
CA VAL A 90 4.65 -11.90 6.53
C VAL A 90 3.31 -11.34 6.99
N VAL A 91 2.22 -11.77 6.34
CA VAL A 91 0.85 -11.37 6.67
C VAL A 91 0.00 -12.63 6.79
N ASP A 92 -0.50 -12.93 7.98
CA ASP A 92 -1.47 -14.01 8.14
C ASP A 92 -2.86 -13.51 7.76
N LEU A 93 -3.32 -13.81 6.55
CA LEU A 93 -4.64 -13.36 6.08
C LEU A 93 -5.77 -13.91 6.93
N LYS A 94 -5.60 -15.09 7.54
CA LYS A 94 -6.63 -15.71 8.38
C LYS A 94 -6.83 -14.95 9.70
N ASP A 95 -5.78 -14.32 10.21
CA ASP A 95 -5.85 -13.54 11.45
C ASP A 95 -6.42 -12.12 11.23
N VAL A 96 -6.53 -11.68 9.98
CA VAL A 96 -6.91 -10.31 9.62
C VAL A 96 -8.28 -10.24 8.92
N LEU A 97 -8.51 -11.11 7.93
CA LEU A 97 -9.65 -11.01 7.02
C LEU A 97 -10.75 -12.03 7.37
N PRO A 98 -12.03 -11.73 7.06
CA PRO A 98 -13.09 -12.72 7.07
C PRO A 98 -12.92 -13.74 5.93
N GLU A 99 -13.66 -14.84 5.97
CA GLU A 99 -13.60 -15.91 4.95
C GLU A 99 -13.99 -15.43 3.54
N PHE A 100 -14.86 -14.43 3.44
CA PHE A 100 -15.32 -13.86 2.19
C PHE A 100 -14.92 -12.39 2.08
N VAL A 101 -14.16 -12.05 1.04
CA VAL A 101 -13.60 -10.72 0.83
C VAL A 101 -13.97 -10.15 -0.53
N ARG A 102 -13.80 -8.83 -0.68
CA ARG A 102 -13.82 -8.15 -1.97
C ARG A 102 -12.42 -7.65 -2.28
N ILE A 103 -12.02 -7.79 -3.54
CA ILE A 103 -10.73 -7.33 -4.04
C ILE A 103 -11.00 -6.21 -5.05
N GLY A 104 -10.21 -5.15 -4.98
CA GLY A 104 -10.38 -4.01 -5.87
C GLY A 104 -9.31 -2.95 -5.64
N PHE A 105 -9.59 -1.76 -6.14
CA PHE A 105 -8.72 -0.60 -6.04
C PHE A 105 -9.45 0.53 -5.33
N SER A 106 -8.70 1.30 -4.55
CA SER A 106 -9.12 2.58 -4.00
C SER A 106 -8.05 3.61 -4.31
N ALA A 107 -8.45 4.88 -4.44
CA ALA A 107 -7.55 5.98 -4.69
C ALA A 107 -8.13 7.28 -4.16
N THR A 108 -7.26 8.18 -3.72
CA THR A 108 -7.62 9.53 -3.30
C THR A 108 -6.70 10.54 -3.95
N THR A 109 -7.18 11.77 -4.07
CA THR A 109 -6.32 12.94 -4.29
C THR A 109 -6.23 13.70 -2.98
N GLY A 110 -5.08 14.27 -2.67
CA GLY A 110 -4.91 15.09 -1.47
C GLY A 110 -5.74 16.36 -1.56
N ILE A 111 -6.19 16.85 -0.41
CA ILE A 111 -6.74 18.20 -0.30
C ILE A 111 -5.55 19.13 -0.09
N SER A 112 -5.13 19.90 -1.09
CA SER A 112 -4.23 21.00 -0.82
C SER A 112 -5.05 22.09 -0.13
N GLU A 113 -4.76 22.40 1.14
CA GLU A 113 -5.16 23.68 1.74
C GLU A 113 -4.46 24.81 0.97
N GLY A 114 -5.06 25.24 -0.13
CA GLY A 114 -4.51 26.24 -1.03
C GLY A 114 -5.46 26.71 -2.14
N LEU A 115 -6.72 26.27 -2.13
CA LEU A 115 -7.76 26.75 -3.05
C LEU A 115 -9.16 26.57 -2.43
N LEU A 116 -9.39 27.20 -1.28
CA LEU A 116 -10.70 27.69 -0.82
C LEU A 116 -10.52 29.05 -0.16
#